data_AF-A0A2D9PGS7-F1
#
_entry.id   AF-A0A2D9PGS7-F1
#
_cell.length_a   1.000
_cell.length_b   1.000
_cell.length_c   1.000
_cell.angle_alpha   90.00
_cell.angle_beta   90.00
_cell.angle_gamma   90.00
#
_symmetry.space_group_name_H-M   'P 1'
#
loop_
_entity.id
_entity.type
_entity.pdbx_description
1 polymer ?
#
loop_
_entity_poly.entity_id
_entity_poly.type
_entity_poly.pdbx_seq_one_letter_code
_entity_poly.pdbx_strand_id
1 'polypeptide(L)'
;MKRLLSIMLIGFVFCQEGESQASAQVASAQFVGSGLSALEIQTLYNRFYDELTKASDSPLMGTEAVNEKYDGDCITPECLQAGLDALAVQQLIAGTLKFSKNKYRVKVQKLDASKSKPKKYSIRYKGEPDGFITELEILAWEIMGKDAPERLTGKRKPNQETFMEKIAENPWAKRGLVLALAGAGAGSYLSNTAAYNKSKDAANAQDKSWSGYQSAYDAHMDSANKSKSEATLSLVTALAAVGYGYYIGVFSEEE
;
A
#
# COMPACT_ATOMS: atom_id res chain seq x y z
N MET A 1 37.27 88.87 -4.65
CA MET A 1 38.48 88.02 -4.72
C MET A 1 38.52 87.11 -3.51
N LYS A 2 38.92 85.84 -3.71
CA LYS A 2 39.09 84.75 -2.73
C LYS A 2 37.79 84.05 -2.28
N ARG A 3 37.70 82.72 -2.18
CA ARG A 3 38.37 81.54 -2.76
C ARG A 3 37.73 80.35 -2.01
N LEU A 4 37.40 79.29 -2.74
CA LEU A 4 37.49 77.87 -2.35
C LEU A 4 36.89 77.43 -0.99
N LEU A 5 35.92 76.51 -1.04
CA LEU A 5 36.09 75.12 -0.58
C LEU A 5 34.77 74.36 -0.79
N SER A 6 34.68 73.62 -1.88
CA SER A 6 33.64 72.61 -2.10
C SER A 6 34.20 71.28 -1.60
N ILE A 7 33.70 70.82 -0.45
CA ILE A 7 34.04 69.54 0.15
C ILE A 7 33.07 68.51 -0.43
N MET A 8 33.60 67.63 -1.30
CA MET A 8 32.86 66.51 -1.87
C MET A 8 32.81 65.38 -0.83
N LEU A 9 31.70 65.28 -0.09
CA LEU A 9 31.39 64.14 0.77
C LEU A 9 30.86 63.01 -0.12
N ILE A 10 31.74 62.05 -0.44
CA ILE A 10 31.40 60.78 -1.08
C ILE A 10 30.62 59.96 -0.05
N GLY A 11 29.30 59.96 -0.16
CA GLY A 11 28.45 59.00 0.52
C GLY A 11 28.64 57.63 -0.10
N PHE A 12 29.35 56.74 0.60
CA PHE A 12 29.30 55.30 0.35
C PHE A 12 27.88 54.83 0.65
N VAL A 13 27.03 54.79 -0.38
CA VAL A 13 25.81 54.01 -0.35
C VAL A 13 26.25 52.55 -0.37
N PHE A 14 26.26 51.92 0.80
CA PHE A 14 26.15 50.47 0.87
C PHE A 14 24.80 50.11 0.25
N CYS A 15 24.81 49.81 -1.03
CA CYS A 15 23.75 49.04 -1.65
C CYS A 15 23.90 47.64 -1.05
N GLN A 16 23.17 47.36 0.03
CA GLN A 16 22.84 45.97 0.34
C GLN A 16 22.04 45.49 -0.86
N GLU A 17 22.69 44.72 -1.72
CA GLU A 17 22.00 43.70 -2.50
C GLU A 17 21.31 42.81 -1.47
N GLY A 18 20.05 43.14 -1.19
CA GLY A 18 19.14 42.17 -0.63
C GLY A 18 19.09 41.06 -1.67
N GLU A 19 19.81 39.98 -1.42
CA GLU A 19 19.44 38.69 -1.97
C GLU A 19 17.94 38.56 -1.72
N SER A 20 17.16 38.66 -2.78
CA SER A 20 15.82 38.11 -2.78
C SER A 20 16.00 36.60 -2.64
N GLN A 21 16.30 36.15 -1.42
CA GLN A 21 16.08 34.78 -1.00
C GLN A 21 14.62 34.54 -1.35
N ALA A 22 14.38 33.75 -2.39
CA ALA A 22 13.06 33.21 -2.64
C ALA A 22 12.67 32.51 -1.34
N SER A 23 11.81 33.15 -0.54
CA SER A 23 11.38 32.60 0.73
C SER A 23 10.74 31.26 0.40
N ALA A 24 11.34 30.20 0.91
CA ALA A 24 10.82 28.86 0.67
C ALA A 24 9.36 28.85 1.10
N GLN A 25 8.45 28.56 0.16
CA GLN A 25 7.01 28.66 0.44
C GLN A 25 6.48 27.36 1.03
N VAL A 26 7.21 26.26 0.87
CA VAL A 26 6.81 24.93 1.31
C VAL A 26 7.87 24.38 2.26
N ALA A 27 7.46 23.88 3.41
CA ALA A 27 8.30 23.10 4.31
C ALA A 27 7.75 21.68 4.44
N SER A 28 8.67 20.71 4.52
CA SER A 28 8.35 19.34 4.88
C SER A 28 9.23 18.93 6.05
N ALA A 29 8.61 18.47 7.13
CA ALA A 29 9.28 17.94 8.29
C ALA A 29 9.61 16.46 8.10
N GLN A 30 10.76 16.02 8.64
CA GLN A 30 11.13 14.61 8.58
C GLN A 30 10.05 13.74 9.21
N PHE A 31 9.69 12.66 8.52
CA PHE A 31 8.71 11.72 9.04
C PHE A 31 9.27 10.93 10.21
N VAL A 32 8.40 10.67 11.17
CA VAL A 32 8.70 9.88 12.37
C VAL A 32 7.88 8.60 12.37
N GLY A 33 8.24 7.64 13.21
CA GLY A 33 7.31 6.56 13.53
C GLY A 33 7.95 5.29 14.05
N SER A 34 7.30 4.15 13.77
CA SER A 34 7.56 2.90 14.50
C SER A 34 7.46 1.66 13.62
N GLY A 35 8.20 0.62 14.02
CA GLY A 35 8.26 -0.66 13.32
C GLY A 35 9.22 -0.69 12.12
N LEU A 36 9.98 0.39 11.91
CA LEU A 36 11.11 0.49 10.99
C LEU A 36 12.28 1.14 11.74
N SER A 37 13.49 0.90 11.26
CA SER A 37 14.68 1.61 11.76
C SER A 37 14.65 3.09 11.38
N ALA A 38 15.36 3.93 12.14
CA ALA A 38 15.48 5.36 11.84
C ALA A 38 16.05 5.60 10.42
N LEU A 39 17.00 4.77 9.98
CA LEU A 39 17.60 4.85 8.65
C LEU A 39 16.59 4.52 7.54
N GLU A 40 15.73 3.53 7.74
CA GLU A 40 14.66 3.20 6.78
C GLU A 40 13.66 4.34 6.68
N ILE A 41 13.22 4.91 7.81
CA ILE A 41 12.30 6.04 7.83
C ILE A 41 12.92 7.24 7.11
N GLN A 42 14.18 7.56 7.39
CA GLN A 42 14.91 8.63 6.71
C GLN A 42 15.04 8.37 5.21
N THR A 43 15.37 7.15 4.80
CA THR A 43 15.49 6.79 3.37
C THR A 43 14.16 6.96 2.65
N LEU A 44 13.06 6.48 3.25
CA LEU A 44 11.72 6.63 2.72
C LEU A 44 11.32 8.11 2.64
N TYR A 45 11.63 8.88 3.68
CA TYR A 45 11.40 10.32 3.71
C TYR A 45 12.19 11.05 2.63
N ASN A 46 13.46 10.72 2.41
CA ASN A 46 14.28 11.35 1.37
C ASN A 46 13.69 11.07 -0.02
N ARG A 47 13.24 9.83 -0.28
CA ARG A 47 12.52 9.49 -1.52
C ARG A 47 11.26 10.32 -1.70
N PHE A 48 10.47 10.44 -0.64
CA PHE A 48 9.27 11.29 -0.61
C PHE A 48 9.61 12.75 -0.89
N TYR A 49 10.62 13.30 -0.22
CA TYR A 49 11.04 14.69 -0.32
C TYR A 49 11.58 15.03 -1.72
N ASP A 50 12.35 14.14 -2.32
CA ASP A 50 12.83 14.28 -3.70
C ASP A 50 11.68 14.36 -4.71
N GLU A 51 10.65 13.52 -4.54
CA GLU A 51 9.45 13.54 -5.38
C GLU A 51 8.56 14.74 -5.09
N LEU A 52 8.46 15.15 -3.83
CA LEU A 52 7.74 16.34 -3.42
C LEU A 52 8.36 17.60 -4.03
N THR A 53 9.68 17.67 -4.08
CA THR A 53 10.42 18.76 -4.72
C THR A 53 10.13 18.82 -6.22
N LYS A 54 10.00 17.68 -6.90
CA LYS A 54 9.61 17.62 -8.32
C LYS A 54 8.15 18.00 -8.54
N ALA A 55 7.28 17.69 -7.58
CA ALA A 55 5.86 17.99 -7.65
C ALA A 55 5.52 19.45 -7.28
N SER A 56 6.33 20.10 -6.46
CA SER A 56 6.10 21.49 -6.01
C SER A 56 6.41 22.51 -7.10
N ASP A 57 5.58 23.55 -7.21
CA ASP A 57 5.87 24.73 -8.06
C ASP A 57 6.75 25.76 -7.35
N SER A 58 6.88 25.66 -6.02
CA SER A 58 7.64 26.57 -5.18
C SER A 58 8.85 25.87 -4.55
N PRO A 59 9.94 26.60 -4.26
CA PRO A 59 11.09 26.02 -3.57
C PRO A 59 10.70 25.51 -2.18
N LEU A 60 11.21 24.32 -1.86
CA LEU A 60 11.09 23.73 -0.52
C LEU A 60 12.20 24.25 0.39
N MET A 61 11.87 24.44 1.66
CA MET A 61 12.83 24.75 2.70
C MET A 61 13.69 23.51 2.98
N GLY A 62 15.01 23.70 3.09
CA GLY A 62 15.93 22.62 3.42
C GLY A 62 15.54 21.90 4.72
N THR A 63 15.64 20.58 4.71
CA THR A 63 15.15 19.72 5.80
C THR A 63 15.81 20.00 7.14
N GLU A 64 17.07 20.43 7.13
CA GLU A 64 17.83 20.80 8.32
C GLU A 64 17.25 22.05 8.99
N ALA A 65 16.91 23.07 8.19
CA ALA A 65 16.32 24.32 8.68
C ALA A 65 14.90 24.09 9.22
N VAL A 66 14.16 23.13 8.65
CA VAL A 66 12.85 22.73 9.18
C VAL A 66 13.01 22.02 10.52
N ASN A 67 13.88 21.02 10.60
CA ASN A 67 14.06 20.19 11.80
C ASN A 67 14.66 20.97 12.99
N GLU A 68 15.36 22.09 12.76
CA GLU A 68 15.83 22.96 13.83
C GLU A 68 14.69 23.71 14.54
N LYS A 69 13.63 24.06 13.80
CA LYS A 69 12.55 24.94 14.27
C LYS A 69 11.21 24.24 14.47
N TYR A 70 11.07 23.01 13.98
CA TYR A 70 9.84 22.25 14.07
C TYR A 70 10.10 20.78 14.41
N ASP A 71 9.35 20.29 15.38
CA ASP A 71 9.39 18.89 15.79
C ASP A 71 8.48 18.04 14.88
N GLY A 72 9.11 17.17 14.07
CA GLY A 72 8.43 16.25 13.15
C GLY A 72 7.50 15.24 13.84
N ASP A 73 7.64 15.01 15.15
CA ASP A 73 6.73 14.15 15.91
C ASP A 73 5.33 14.76 16.10
N CYS A 74 5.22 16.08 15.92
CA CYS A 74 4.09 16.85 16.38
C CYS A 74 3.10 17.18 15.23
N ILE A 75 2.28 16.20 14.85
CA ILE A 75 1.35 16.31 13.71
C ILE A 75 -0.05 16.87 14.05
N THR A 76 -0.26 17.47 15.22
CA THR A 76 -1.58 18.04 15.55
C THR A 76 -1.81 19.36 14.79
N PRO A 77 -3.07 19.78 14.54
CA PRO A 77 -3.35 21.04 13.87
C PRO A 77 -2.70 22.25 14.56
N GLU A 78 -2.69 22.28 15.89
CA GLU A 78 -2.12 23.37 16.69
C GLU A 78 -0.61 23.44 16.48
N CYS A 79 0.03 22.28 16.39
CA CYS A 79 1.46 22.19 16.20
C CYS A 79 1.89 22.55 14.78
N LEU A 80 1.12 22.10 13.79
CA LEU A 80 1.32 22.49 12.39
C LEU A 80 1.17 24.02 12.22
N GLN A 81 0.23 24.65 12.92
CA GLN A 81 0.08 26.10 12.87
C GLN A 81 1.29 26.80 13.49
N ALA A 82 1.71 26.37 14.69
CA ALA A 82 2.89 26.94 15.34
C ALA A 82 4.17 26.76 14.50
N GLY A 83 4.34 25.60 13.87
CA GLY A 83 5.46 25.33 12.96
C GLY A 83 5.42 26.19 11.71
N LEU A 84 4.25 26.37 11.09
CA LEU A 84 4.08 27.21 9.91
C LEU A 84 4.47 28.66 10.21
N ASP A 85 4.05 29.19 11.36
CA ASP A 85 4.38 30.54 11.82
C ASP A 85 5.90 30.66 12.14
N ALA A 86 6.49 29.68 12.83
CA ALA A 86 7.90 29.67 13.19
C ALA A 86 8.85 29.55 11.99
N LEU A 87 8.45 28.79 10.98
CA LEU A 87 9.19 28.59 9.74
C LEU A 87 8.95 29.72 8.73
N ALA A 88 7.91 30.53 8.91
CA ALA A 88 7.48 31.59 8.00
C ALA A 88 7.26 31.09 6.55
N VAL A 89 6.61 29.93 6.41
CA VAL A 89 6.27 29.29 5.12
C VAL A 89 4.78 29.38 4.82
N GLN A 90 4.38 29.19 3.57
CA GLN A 90 2.95 29.18 3.18
C GLN A 90 2.31 27.80 3.37
N GLN A 91 3.10 26.73 3.34
CA GLN A 91 2.63 25.35 3.45
C GLN A 91 3.59 24.55 4.34
N LEU A 92 3.05 23.83 5.31
CA LEU A 92 3.81 22.88 6.15
C LEU A 92 3.24 21.47 5.99
N ILE A 93 4.14 20.52 5.74
CA ILE A 93 3.83 19.10 5.58
C ILE A 93 4.54 18.33 6.70
N ALA A 94 3.79 17.54 7.45
CA ALA A 94 4.34 16.64 8.46
C ALA A 94 3.65 15.29 8.40
N GLY A 95 4.35 14.22 8.77
CA GLY A 95 3.83 12.88 8.60
C GLY A 95 4.45 11.83 9.50
N THR A 96 3.74 10.70 9.58
CA THR A 96 4.15 9.54 10.37
C THR A 96 4.15 8.29 9.52
N LEU A 97 5.12 7.42 9.77
CA LEU A 97 5.32 6.17 9.05
C LEU A 97 5.34 5.00 10.03
N LYS A 98 4.44 4.03 9.84
CA LYS A 98 4.29 2.88 10.72
C LYS A 98 4.32 1.59 9.93
N PHE A 99 5.19 0.67 10.30
CA PHE A 99 5.16 -0.70 9.81
C PHE A 99 4.70 -1.65 10.91
N SER A 100 3.62 -2.39 10.67
CA SER A 100 3.12 -3.36 11.65
C SER A 100 2.20 -4.37 10.99
N LYS A 101 2.33 -5.65 11.38
CA LYS A 101 1.59 -6.78 10.80
C LYS A 101 1.82 -6.90 9.28
N ASN A 102 3.07 -6.72 8.84
CA ASN A 102 3.49 -6.74 7.43
C ASN A 102 2.76 -5.71 6.55
N LYS A 103 2.45 -4.54 7.12
CA LYS A 103 1.73 -3.45 6.44
C LYS A 103 2.39 -2.12 6.75
N TYR A 104 2.66 -1.35 5.70
CA TYR A 104 3.07 0.04 5.80
C TYR A 104 1.84 0.94 5.93
N ARG A 105 1.94 1.92 6.82
CA ARG A 105 0.93 2.96 7.01
C ARG A 105 1.62 4.30 7.04
N VAL A 106 1.16 5.20 6.19
CA VAL A 106 1.62 6.59 6.17
C VAL A 106 0.43 7.45 6.50
N LYS A 107 0.62 8.44 7.36
CA LYS A 107 -0.34 9.52 7.59
C LYS A 107 0.40 10.83 7.42
N VAL A 108 -0.02 11.65 6.47
CA VAL A 108 0.56 12.96 6.22
C VAL A 108 -0.51 14.02 6.39
N GLN A 109 -0.13 15.16 6.96
CA GLN A 109 -0.98 16.33 7.09
C GLN A 109 -0.29 17.51 6.43
N LYS A 110 -1.04 18.24 5.61
CA LYS A 110 -0.61 19.51 5.03
C LYS A 110 -1.46 20.63 5.60
N LEU A 111 -0.83 21.64 6.16
CA LEU A 111 -1.47 22.88 6.53
C LEU A 111 -1.04 23.98 5.55
N ASP A 112 -2.02 24.67 4.99
CA ASP A 112 -1.81 25.86 4.16
C ASP A 112 -2.12 27.09 5.02
N ALA A 113 -1.30 28.15 4.94
CA ALA A 113 -1.48 29.39 5.71
C ALA A 113 -2.86 30.05 5.48
N SER A 114 -3.46 29.79 4.31
CA SER A 114 -4.80 30.28 3.95
C SER A 114 -5.96 29.47 4.55
N LYS A 115 -5.67 28.38 5.27
CA LYS A 115 -6.66 27.41 5.77
C LYS A 115 -6.47 27.20 7.27
N SER A 116 -7.57 27.10 8.01
CA SER A 116 -7.56 26.83 9.45
C SER A 116 -7.45 25.35 9.82
N LYS A 117 -7.58 24.44 8.86
CA LYS A 117 -7.56 22.99 9.10
C LYS A 117 -6.59 22.30 8.15
N PRO A 118 -5.76 21.37 8.64
CA PRO A 118 -4.87 20.62 7.79
C PRO A 118 -5.63 19.61 6.94
N LYS A 119 -5.24 19.46 5.68
CA LYS A 119 -5.68 18.38 4.79
C LYS A 119 -4.91 17.11 5.13
N LYS A 120 -5.63 16.00 5.31
CA LYS A 120 -5.08 14.72 5.75
C LYS A 120 -4.99 13.76 4.57
N TYR A 121 -3.87 13.05 4.48
CA TYR A 121 -3.61 12.02 3.49
C TYR A 121 -3.16 10.74 4.21
N SER A 122 -3.57 9.58 3.72
CA SER A 122 -3.22 8.32 4.35
C SER A 122 -3.06 7.21 3.32
N ILE A 123 -1.97 6.44 3.45
CA ILE A 123 -1.73 5.23 2.67
C ILE A 123 -1.73 4.04 3.62
N ARG A 124 -2.36 2.94 3.18
CA ARG A 124 -2.23 1.61 3.79
C ARG A 124 -1.77 0.65 2.70
N TYR A 125 -0.58 0.10 2.86
CA TYR A 125 0.04 -0.73 1.83
C TYR A 125 0.51 -2.06 2.40
N LYS A 126 0.13 -3.15 1.72
CA LYS A 126 0.62 -4.51 1.97
C LYS A 126 1.27 -5.05 0.70
N GLY A 127 2.58 -5.30 0.77
CA GLY A 127 3.36 -5.78 -0.35
C GLY A 127 4.85 -5.55 -0.13
N GLU A 128 5.62 -5.58 -1.22
CA GLU A 128 7.06 -5.34 -1.21
C GLU A 128 7.41 -3.87 -0.94
N PRO A 129 8.58 -3.57 -0.33
CA PRO A 129 9.02 -2.20 -0.05
C PRO A 129 9.01 -1.28 -1.29
N ASP A 130 9.42 -1.77 -2.46
CA ASP A 130 9.45 -0.99 -3.70
C ASP A 130 8.07 -0.48 -4.13
N GLY A 131 7.03 -1.29 -3.92
CA GLY A 131 5.66 -0.88 -4.22
C GLY A 131 5.18 0.18 -3.23
N PHE A 132 5.58 0.07 -1.96
CA PHE A 132 5.30 1.10 -0.97
C PHE A 132 6.04 2.42 -1.28
N ILE A 133 7.29 2.36 -1.72
CA ILE A 133 8.04 3.54 -2.18
C ILE A 133 7.27 4.22 -3.31
N THR A 134 6.80 3.46 -4.32
CA THR A 134 6.01 4.03 -5.43
C THR A 134 4.73 4.73 -4.94
N GLU A 135 4.00 4.14 -3.98
CA GLU A 135 2.82 4.79 -3.38
C GLU A 135 3.19 6.07 -2.61
N LEU A 136 4.32 6.08 -1.92
CA LEU A 136 4.83 7.24 -1.21
C LEU A 136 5.27 8.36 -2.18
N GLU A 137 5.87 8.00 -3.31
CA GLU A 137 6.20 8.92 -4.38
C GLU A 137 4.93 9.54 -4.99
N ILE A 138 3.90 8.72 -5.27
CA ILE A 138 2.58 9.20 -5.76
C ILE A 138 1.93 10.15 -4.74
N LEU A 139 2.05 9.85 -3.43
CA LEU A 139 1.53 10.70 -2.37
C LEU A 139 2.08 12.12 -2.43
N ALA A 140 3.36 12.27 -2.78
CA ALA A 140 4.00 13.58 -2.87
C ALA A 140 3.31 14.48 -3.92
N TRP A 141 2.97 13.91 -5.07
CA TRP A 141 2.21 14.59 -6.13
C TRP A 141 0.78 14.92 -5.66
N GLU A 142 0.11 13.98 -5.02
CA GLU A 142 -1.25 14.17 -4.49
C GLU A 142 -1.32 15.28 -3.42
N ILE A 143 -0.31 15.37 -2.54
CA ILE A 143 -0.21 16.42 -1.51
C ILE A 143 -0.10 17.82 -2.14
N MET A 144 0.64 17.91 -3.25
CA MET A 144 0.77 19.12 -4.08
C MET A 144 -0.45 19.37 -4.97
N GLY A 145 -1.44 18.47 -4.98
CA GLY A 145 -2.65 18.60 -5.78
C GLY A 145 -2.42 18.37 -7.28
N LYS A 146 -1.39 17.60 -7.64
CA LYS A 146 -1.04 17.25 -9.01
C LYS A 146 -1.22 15.76 -9.28
N ASP A 147 -1.48 15.42 -10.54
CA ASP A 147 -1.47 14.03 -10.99
C ASP A 147 -0.05 13.48 -11.04
N ALA A 148 0.11 12.24 -10.55
CA ALA A 148 1.41 11.58 -10.60
C ALA A 148 1.79 11.25 -12.05
N PRO A 149 3.06 11.45 -12.46
CA PRO A 149 3.52 11.18 -13.81
C PRO A 149 3.45 9.69 -14.16
N GLU A 150 3.35 9.40 -15.45
CA GLU A 150 3.20 8.02 -15.98
C GLU A 150 4.31 7.07 -15.51
N ARG A 151 5.53 7.59 -15.29
CA ARG A 151 6.65 6.80 -14.74
C ARG A 151 6.39 6.22 -13.35
N LEU A 152 5.48 6.81 -12.57
CA LEU A 152 5.09 6.36 -11.23
C LEU A 152 3.84 5.50 -11.31
N THR A 153 2.83 5.95 -12.05
CA THR A 153 1.57 5.20 -12.19
C THR A 153 1.79 3.86 -12.91
N GLY A 154 2.70 3.80 -13.88
CA GLY A 154 3.09 2.55 -14.55
C GLY A 154 3.89 1.58 -13.67
N LYS A 155 4.54 2.07 -12.61
CA LYS A 155 5.26 1.23 -11.62
C LYS A 155 4.38 0.77 -10.46
N ARG A 156 3.15 1.26 -10.39
CA ARG A 156 2.23 1.01 -9.27
C ARG A 156 1.91 -0.48 -9.18
N LYS A 157 2.47 -1.16 -8.18
CA LYS A 157 2.19 -2.57 -7.91
C LYS A 157 0.82 -2.73 -7.26
N PRO A 158 0.06 -3.80 -7.54
CA PRO A 158 -1.23 -4.04 -6.90
C PRO A 158 -1.03 -4.18 -5.38
N ASN A 159 -1.63 -3.27 -4.61
CA ASN A 159 -1.69 -3.38 -3.15
C ASN A 159 -2.54 -4.59 -2.77
N GLN A 160 -2.01 -5.51 -1.96
CA GLN A 160 -2.76 -6.71 -1.58
C GLN A 160 -4.01 -6.37 -0.74
N GLU A 161 -4.00 -5.30 0.06
CA GLU A 161 -5.22 -4.88 0.77
C GLU A 161 -6.27 -4.41 -0.23
N THR A 162 -5.91 -3.51 -1.14
CA THR A 162 -6.83 -3.01 -2.17
C THR A 162 -7.28 -4.11 -3.14
N PHE A 163 -6.44 -5.12 -3.42
CA PHE A 163 -6.83 -6.27 -4.24
C PHE A 163 -7.89 -7.11 -3.54
N MET A 164 -7.68 -7.44 -2.27
CA MET A 164 -8.67 -8.19 -1.49
C MET A 164 -9.93 -7.36 -1.21
N GLU A 165 -9.80 -6.05 -0.99
CA GLU A 165 -10.90 -5.10 -0.88
C GLU A 165 -11.68 -5.01 -2.19
N LYS A 166 -11.02 -4.88 -3.35
CA LYS A 166 -11.69 -4.92 -4.66
C LYS A 166 -12.37 -6.26 -4.93
N ILE A 167 -11.79 -7.39 -4.51
CA ILE A 167 -12.46 -8.69 -4.58
C ILE A 167 -13.68 -8.72 -3.64
N ALA A 168 -13.56 -8.14 -2.44
CA ALA A 168 -14.62 -8.05 -1.45
C ALA A 168 -15.65 -6.94 -1.75
N GLU A 169 -15.41 -6.03 -2.68
CA GLU A 169 -16.34 -4.99 -3.09
C GLU A 169 -17.00 -5.32 -4.42
N ASN A 170 -16.33 -6.05 -5.32
CA ASN A 170 -16.89 -6.44 -6.62
C ASN A 170 -17.76 -7.71 -6.49
N PRO A 171 -19.10 -7.62 -6.71
CA PRO A 171 -19.99 -8.78 -6.61
C PRO A 171 -19.61 -9.91 -7.57
N TRP A 172 -19.15 -9.57 -8.78
CA TRP A 172 -18.72 -10.55 -9.79
C TRP A 172 -17.43 -11.27 -9.39
N ALA A 173 -16.52 -10.60 -8.68
CA ALA A 173 -15.29 -11.22 -8.19
C ALA A 173 -15.58 -12.21 -7.03
N LYS A 174 -16.50 -11.87 -6.12
CA LYS A 174 -16.98 -12.81 -5.08
C LYS A 174 -17.66 -14.03 -5.70
N ARG A 175 -18.54 -13.81 -6.69
CA ARG A 175 -19.18 -14.88 -7.48
C ARG A 175 -18.15 -15.79 -8.11
N GLY A 176 -17.16 -15.20 -8.79
CA GLY A 176 -16.07 -15.94 -9.41
C GLY A 176 -15.30 -16.81 -8.42
N LEU A 177 -14.96 -16.28 -7.24
CA LEU A 177 -14.23 -17.03 -6.21
C LEU A 177 -15.06 -18.21 -5.67
N VAL A 178 -16.33 -17.99 -5.33
CA VAL A 178 -17.21 -19.06 -4.83
C VAL A 178 -17.39 -20.15 -5.88
N LEU A 179 -17.66 -19.76 -7.14
CA LEU A 179 -17.83 -20.70 -8.24
C LEU A 179 -16.54 -21.46 -8.55
N ALA A 180 -15.38 -20.82 -8.46
CA ALA A 180 -14.09 -21.48 -8.64
C ALA A 180 -13.84 -22.53 -7.55
N LEU A 181 -14.11 -22.21 -6.28
CA LEU A 181 -13.97 -23.15 -5.16
C LEU A 181 -14.96 -24.32 -5.27
N ALA A 182 -16.23 -24.04 -5.59
CA ALA A 182 -17.25 -25.05 -5.80
C ALA A 182 -16.92 -25.96 -7.00
N GLY A 183 -16.50 -25.36 -8.12
CA GLY A 183 -16.11 -26.08 -9.33
C GLY A 183 -14.87 -26.97 -9.13
N ALA A 184 -13.87 -26.49 -8.40
CA ALA A 184 -12.70 -27.30 -8.04
C ALA A 184 -13.08 -28.49 -7.15
N GLY A 185 -13.94 -28.29 -6.14
CA GLY A 185 -14.46 -29.37 -5.31
C GLY A 185 -15.29 -30.39 -6.10
N ALA A 186 -16.16 -29.94 -7.00
CA ALA A 186 -16.95 -30.82 -7.87
C ALA A 186 -16.07 -31.61 -8.86
N GLY A 187 -15.08 -30.97 -9.48
CA GLY A 187 -14.11 -31.63 -10.36
C GLY A 187 -13.28 -32.67 -9.63
N SER A 188 -12.79 -32.34 -8.43
CA SER A 188 -12.07 -33.27 -7.55
C SER A 188 -12.95 -34.46 -7.17
N TYR A 189 -14.22 -34.24 -6.80
CA TYR A 189 -15.18 -35.31 -6.51
C TYR A 189 -15.32 -36.29 -7.69
N LEU A 190 -15.53 -35.77 -8.90
CA LEU A 190 -15.67 -36.61 -10.09
C LEU A 190 -14.41 -37.44 -10.35
N SER A 191 -13.22 -36.84 -10.25
CA SER A 191 -11.95 -37.54 -10.45
C SER A 191 -11.71 -38.65 -9.43
N ASN A 192 -12.01 -38.38 -8.16
CA ASN A 192 -11.83 -39.35 -7.07
C ASN A 192 -12.88 -40.47 -7.11
N THR A 193 -14.11 -40.19 -7.54
CA THR A 193 -15.10 -41.25 -7.80
C THR A 193 -14.69 -42.14 -8.97
N ALA A 194 -14.11 -41.58 -10.04
CA ALA A 194 -13.56 -42.38 -11.13
C ALA A 194 -12.39 -43.26 -10.68
N ALA A 195 -11.48 -42.72 -9.86
CA ALA A 195 -10.37 -43.47 -9.27
C ALA A 195 -10.88 -44.60 -8.35
N TYR A 196 -11.89 -44.33 -7.52
CA TYR A 196 -12.56 -45.33 -6.69
C TYR A 196 -13.08 -46.51 -7.51
N ASN A 197 -13.82 -46.25 -8.59
CA ASN A 197 -14.37 -47.30 -9.44
C ASN A 197 -13.25 -48.11 -10.10
N LYS A 198 -12.23 -47.44 -10.64
CA LYS A 198 -11.07 -48.10 -11.27
C LYS A 198 -10.34 -49.02 -10.29
N SER A 199 -10.08 -48.56 -9.06
CA SER A 199 -9.42 -49.38 -8.04
C SER A 199 -10.27 -50.58 -7.62
N LYS A 200 -11.59 -50.39 -7.50
CA LYS A 200 -12.53 -51.49 -7.19
C LYS A 200 -12.60 -52.53 -8.32
N ASP A 201 -12.63 -52.08 -9.57
CA ASP A 201 -12.63 -52.99 -10.74
C ASP A 201 -11.31 -53.76 -10.83
N ALA A 202 -10.18 -53.11 -10.54
CA ALA A 202 -8.88 -53.74 -10.48
C ALA A 202 -8.76 -54.77 -9.33
N ALA A 203 -9.39 -54.52 -8.18
CA ALA A 203 -9.50 -55.50 -7.10
C ALA A 203 -10.30 -56.73 -7.56
N ASN A 204 -11.46 -56.51 -8.19
CA ASN A 204 -12.35 -57.58 -8.64
C ASN A 204 -11.77 -58.41 -9.80
N ALA A 205 -10.85 -57.83 -10.59
CA ALA A 205 -10.21 -58.49 -11.72
C ALA A 205 -8.99 -59.34 -11.35
N GLN A 206 -8.58 -59.37 -10.06
CA GLN A 206 -7.43 -60.15 -9.63
C GLN A 206 -7.66 -61.67 -9.84
N ASP A 207 -6.59 -62.41 -10.13
CA ASP A 207 -6.65 -63.88 -10.30
C ASP A 207 -6.58 -64.60 -8.95
N LYS A 208 -7.70 -65.15 -8.50
CA LYS A 208 -7.83 -65.84 -7.20
C LYS A 208 -6.96 -67.08 -7.05
N SER A 209 -6.41 -67.61 -8.14
CA SER A 209 -5.50 -68.76 -8.10
C SER A 209 -4.06 -68.38 -7.76
N TRP A 210 -3.72 -67.10 -7.81
CA TRP A 210 -2.38 -66.60 -7.50
C TRP A 210 -2.17 -66.43 -5.99
N SER A 211 -1.04 -66.92 -5.47
CA SER A 211 -0.71 -66.87 -4.04
C SER A 211 -0.60 -65.46 -3.44
N GLY A 212 -0.34 -64.44 -4.28
CA GLY A 212 -0.30 -63.03 -3.89
C GLY A 212 -1.62 -62.28 -4.09
N TYR A 213 -2.69 -62.95 -4.54
CA TYR A 213 -3.97 -62.31 -4.87
C TYR A 213 -4.50 -61.45 -3.73
N GLN A 214 -4.47 -61.99 -2.51
CA GLN A 214 -5.08 -61.36 -1.33
C GLN A 214 -4.45 -59.98 -1.07
N SER A 215 -3.11 -59.89 -1.11
CA SER A 215 -2.40 -58.64 -0.85
C SER A 215 -2.61 -57.60 -1.96
N ALA A 216 -2.71 -58.03 -3.22
CA ALA A 216 -3.04 -57.13 -4.33
C ALA A 216 -4.49 -56.65 -4.27
N TYR A 217 -5.42 -57.54 -3.91
CA TYR A 217 -6.82 -57.20 -3.69
C TYR A 217 -6.96 -56.15 -2.58
N ASP A 218 -6.32 -56.39 -1.42
CA ASP A 218 -6.37 -55.49 -0.27
C ASP A 218 -5.79 -54.11 -0.61
N ALA A 219 -4.65 -54.05 -1.33
CA ALA A 219 -4.05 -52.80 -1.76
C ALA A 219 -4.97 -51.99 -2.70
N HIS A 220 -5.66 -52.66 -3.63
CA HIS A 220 -6.65 -52.01 -4.50
C HIS A 220 -7.87 -51.53 -3.73
N MET A 221 -8.35 -52.30 -2.76
CA MET A 221 -9.47 -51.92 -1.91
C MET A 221 -9.12 -50.75 -0.97
N ASP A 222 -7.90 -50.70 -0.44
CA ASP A 222 -7.40 -49.56 0.34
C ASP A 222 -7.32 -48.29 -0.50
N SER A 223 -6.80 -48.40 -1.73
CA SER A 223 -6.83 -47.30 -2.69
C SER A 223 -8.25 -46.83 -2.99
N ALA A 224 -9.19 -47.76 -3.19
CA ALA A 224 -10.60 -47.44 -3.42
C ALA A 224 -11.19 -46.70 -2.21
N ASN A 225 -10.99 -47.21 -1.00
CA ASN A 225 -11.49 -46.58 0.24
C ASN A 225 -10.92 -45.16 0.43
N LYS A 226 -9.64 -44.96 0.12
CA LYS A 226 -9.01 -43.63 0.14
C LYS A 226 -9.67 -42.68 -0.85
N SER A 227 -9.81 -43.09 -2.13
CA SER A 227 -10.44 -42.26 -3.16
C SER A 227 -11.91 -41.95 -2.84
N LYS A 228 -12.64 -42.88 -2.22
CA LYS A 228 -14.02 -42.63 -1.75
C LYS A 228 -14.06 -41.56 -0.65
N SER A 229 -13.12 -41.60 0.29
CA SER A 229 -13.00 -40.58 1.35
C SER A 229 -12.68 -39.20 0.76
N GLU A 230 -11.71 -39.12 -0.16
CA GLU A 230 -11.32 -37.88 -0.85
C GLU A 230 -12.46 -37.32 -1.71
N ALA A 231 -13.22 -38.18 -2.39
CA ALA A 231 -14.43 -37.79 -3.11
C ALA A 231 -15.45 -37.16 -2.13
N THR A 232 -15.77 -37.86 -1.05
CA THR A 232 -16.74 -37.38 -0.05
C THR A 232 -16.34 -36.02 0.52
N LEU A 233 -15.06 -35.85 0.86
CA LEU A 233 -14.54 -34.57 1.33
C LEU A 233 -14.67 -33.47 0.27
N SER A 234 -14.30 -33.75 -0.98
CA SER A 234 -14.40 -32.80 -2.09
C SER A 234 -15.84 -32.34 -2.34
N LEU A 235 -16.81 -33.26 -2.25
CA LEU A 235 -18.22 -32.95 -2.37
C LEU A 235 -18.71 -32.05 -1.23
N VAL A 236 -18.34 -32.37 0.02
CA VAL A 236 -18.69 -31.55 1.19
C VAL A 236 -18.08 -30.15 1.05
N THR A 237 -16.83 -30.02 0.61
CA THR A 237 -16.20 -28.72 0.35
C THR A 237 -16.92 -27.93 -0.72
N ALA A 238 -17.31 -28.57 -1.83
CA ALA A 238 -18.06 -27.92 -2.89
C ALA A 238 -19.41 -27.39 -2.39
N LEU A 239 -20.17 -28.22 -1.66
CA LEU A 239 -21.46 -27.83 -1.09
C LEU A 239 -21.32 -26.73 -0.03
N ALA A 240 -20.28 -26.80 0.81
CA ALA A 240 -20.00 -25.76 1.79
C ALA A 240 -19.66 -24.42 1.11
N ALA A 241 -18.89 -24.42 0.02
CA ALA A 241 -18.58 -23.22 -0.75
C ALA A 241 -19.86 -22.60 -1.35
N VAL A 242 -20.73 -23.40 -1.97
CA VAL A 242 -22.01 -22.93 -2.52
C VAL A 242 -22.93 -22.41 -1.42
N GLY A 243 -23.10 -23.16 -0.33
CA GLY A 243 -23.93 -22.78 0.81
C GLY A 243 -23.45 -21.49 1.48
N TYR A 244 -22.14 -21.33 1.63
CA TYR A 244 -21.54 -20.07 2.09
C TYR A 244 -21.83 -18.94 1.10
N GLY A 245 -21.68 -19.17 -0.21
CA GLY A 245 -22.03 -18.21 -1.25
C GLY A 245 -23.47 -17.70 -1.18
N TYR A 246 -24.45 -18.59 -0.96
CA TYR A 246 -25.83 -18.18 -0.71
C TYR A 246 -25.97 -17.36 0.58
N TYR A 247 -25.32 -17.78 1.65
CA TYR A 247 -25.35 -17.07 2.93
C TYR A 247 -24.79 -15.63 2.83
N ILE A 248 -23.71 -15.42 2.07
CA ILE A 248 -23.13 -14.09 1.86
C ILE A 248 -23.76 -13.30 0.70
N GLY A 249 -24.92 -13.74 0.18
CA GLY A 249 -25.65 -13.02 -0.88
C GLY A 249 -24.91 -12.96 -2.21
N VAL A 250 -23.99 -13.89 -2.47
CA VAL A 250 -23.20 -13.89 -3.70
C VAL A 250 -24.05 -14.27 -4.91
N PHE A 251 -25.13 -15.05 -4.75
CA PHE A 251 -25.99 -15.48 -5.86
C PHE A 251 -27.31 -14.72 -5.99
N SER A 252 -27.59 -13.74 -5.11
CA SER A 252 -28.75 -12.86 -5.26
C SER A 252 -28.51 -11.88 -6.40
N GLU A 253 -29.43 -11.80 -7.35
CA GLU A 253 -29.46 -10.72 -8.36
C GLU A 253 -29.67 -9.38 -7.62
N GLU A 254 -28.79 -8.41 -7.88
CA GLU A 254 -29.08 -7.02 -7.53
C GLU A 254 -30.15 -6.56 -8.53
N GLU A 255 -31.39 -6.41 -8.08
CA GLU A 255 -32.45 -5.70 -8.82
C GLU A 255 -32.10 -4.21 -8.99
#